data_AF-A0AAV5UML4-F1
#
_entry.id   AF-A0AAV5UML4-F1
#
_cell.length_a   1.000
_cell.length_b   1.000
_cell.length_c   1.000
_cell.angle_alpha   90.00
_cell.angle_beta   90.00
_cell.angle_gamma   90.00
#
_symmetry.space_group_name_H-M   'P 1'
#
loop_
_entity.id
_entity.type
_entity.pdbx_description
1 polymer ?
#
loop_
_entity_poly.entity_id
_entity_poly.type
_entity_poly.pdbx_seq_one_letter_code
_entity_poly.pdbx_strand_id
1 'polypeptide(L)'
;NVPDPATSCRKCRFDRFSSIMQRAYGPTPRPKEQEKCQEELYEDQSNDEPAVINDRQFTTMSTTAFIDHTELFEIESASRVPLLERIRRGYSMFCLMRKLGETSMQSMSFCTEAGFKRDQVNFIPATWSNSIKYCRVYVEALFDFAPSAFDDYRTLSCVEKKIFTKNSYALVGGVTSAYRSLHHFPNDETMFINYTTTLNYEPAASFFDLSSSDSNMEEAIRS
;
A
#
# COMPACT_ATOMS: atom_id res chain seq x y z
N ASN A 1 33.60 -0.81 -10.71
CA ASN A 1 32.45 0.04 -10.31
C ASN A 1 32.56 0.32 -8.82
N VAL A 2 33.01 1.52 -8.47
CA VAL A 2 33.01 1.98 -7.08
C VAL A 2 31.57 2.45 -6.79
N PRO A 3 30.87 1.89 -5.78
CA PRO A 3 29.53 2.33 -5.46
C PRO A 3 29.54 3.80 -5.02
N ASP A 4 28.59 4.58 -5.53
CA ASP A 4 28.42 5.98 -5.18
C ASP A 4 28.14 6.09 -3.66
N PRO A 5 29.01 6.78 -2.89
CA PRO A 5 28.85 6.87 -1.43
C PRO A 5 27.50 7.47 -1.02
N ALA A 6 26.84 8.23 -1.91
CA ALA A 6 25.53 8.85 -1.68
C ALA A 6 24.34 7.86 -1.57
N THR A 7 24.52 6.56 -1.81
CA THR A 7 23.45 5.55 -1.66
C THR A 7 23.75 4.44 -0.67
N SER A 8 24.90 4.50 0.00
CA SER A 8 25.39 3.42 0.86
C SER A 8 24.65 3.27 2.19
N CYS A 9 23.86 4.29 2.60
CA CYS A 9 23.19 4.32 3.89
C CYS A 9 21.67 4.55 3.77
N ARG A 10 20.88 3.97 4.69
CA ARG A 10 19.40 4.12 4.73
C ARG A 10 18.95 5.58 4.71
N LYS A 11 19.62 6.44 5.48
CA LYS A 11 19.37 7.89 5.51
C LYS A 11 19.65 8.55 4.15
N CYS A 12 20.79 8.21 3.55
CA CYS A 12 21.23 8.71 2.26
C CYS A 12 20.23 8.36 1.13
N ARG A 13 19.67 7.15 1.18
CA ARG A 13 18.61 6.70 0.26
C ARG A 13 17.31 7.47 0.46
N PHE A 14 16.89 7.71 1.70
CA PHE A 14 15.70 8.49 2.02
C PHE A 14 15.83 9.97 1.59
N ASP A 15 17.00 10.58 1.85
CA ASP A 15 17.31 11.95 1.45
C ASP A 15 17.32 12.10 -0.07
N ARG A 16 17.89 11.11 -0.77
CA ARG A 16 17.86 11.04 -2.24
C ARG A 16 16.44 10.90 -2.78
N PHE A 17 15.61 10.05 -2.18
CA PHE A 17 14.21 9.89 -2.57
C PHE A 17 13.40 11.17 -2.35
N SER A 18 13.57 11.81 -1.19
CA SER A 18 12.94 13.10 -0.88
C SER A 18 13.36 14.19 -1.88
N SER A 19 14.65 14.22 -2.25
CA SER A 19 15.17 15.15 -3.26
C SER A 19 14.62 14.88 -4.67
N ILE A 20 14.39 13.62 -5.04
CA ILE A 20 13.75 13.25 -6.31
C ILE A 20 12.28 13.69 -6.31
N MET A 21 11.55 13.44 -5.21
CA MET A 21 10.16 13.86 -5.07
C MET A 21 10.02 15.37 -5.16
N GLN A 22 10.86 16.14 -4.46
CA GLN A 22 10.87 17.61 -4.56
C GLN A 22 11.16 18.11 -5.98
N ARG A 23 12.00 17.42 -6.75
CA ARG A 23 12.29 17.77 -8.15
C ARG A 23 11.17 17.38 -9.11
N ALA A 24 10.50 16.26 -8.87
CA ALA A 24 9.35 15.80 -9.66
C ALA A 24 8.14 16.72 -9.47
N TYR A 25 7.95 17.22 -8.25
CA TYR A 25 7.00 18.29 -7.94
C TYR A 25 7.63 19.68 -8.12
N GLY A 26 8.34 19.91 -9.23
CA GLY A 26 8.95 21.21 -9.53
C GLY A 26 7.98 22.39 -9.35
N PRO A 27 8.45 23.66 -9.44
CA PRO A 27 7.60 24.83 -9.27
C PRO A 27 6.67 25.00 -10.49
N THR A 28 5.75 24.06 -10.70
CA THR A 28 4.65 24.20 -11.63
C THR A 28 3.64 25.15 -11.01
N PRO A 29 3.33 26.28 -11.65
CA PRO A 29 2.15 27.05 -11.29
C PRO A 29 0.95 26.10 -11.38
N ARG A 30 0.11 26.06 -10.33
CA ARG A 30 -1.19 25.39 -10.43
C ARG A 30 -1.88 25.91 -11.69
N PRO A 31 -2.41 25.04 -12.57
CA PRO A 31 -3.24 25.46 -13.68
C PRO A 31 -4.34 26.36 -13.12
N LYS A 32 -4.45 27.59 -13.63
CA LYS A 32 -5.59 28.45 -13.32
C LYS A 32 -6.85 27.69 -13.73
N GLU A 33 -7.74 27.58 -12.76
CA GLU A 33 -9.05 26.97 -12.84
C GLU A 33 -9.78 27.35 -14.14
N GLN A 34 -10.30 26.36 -14.85
CA GLN A 34 -11.49 26.56 -15.66
C GLN A 34 -12.69 26.17 -14.81
N GLU A 35 -13.52 27.17 -14.53
CA GLU A 35 -14.79 27.10 -13.81
C GLU A 35 -15.74 26.05 -14.40
N LYS A 36 -16.22 25.12 -13.56
CA LYS A 36 -17.64 24.93 -13.19
C LYS A 36 -17.90 23.57 -12.54
N CYS A 37 -17.82 23.54 -11.22
CA CYS A 37 -18.87 22.98 -10.34
C CYS A 37 -18.71 23.71 -9.01
N GLN A 38 -19.76 24.41 -8.59
CA GLN A 38 -19.78 25.12 -7.32
C GLN A 38 -19.68 24.12 -6.17
N GLU A 39 -18.58 24.18 -5.41
CA GLU A 39 -18.50 23.74 -4.02
C GLU A 39 -18.10 24.97 -3.21
N GLU A 40 -18.96 25.36 -2.26
CA GLU A 40 -18.66 26.38 -1.27
C GLU A 40 -17.60 25.83 -0.30
N LEU A 41 -16.40 26.41 -0.35
CA LEU A 41 -15.28 26.05 0.52
C LEU A 41 -15.24 27.00 1.72
N TYR A 42 -15.24 26.44 2.93
CA TYR A 42 -14.90 27.13 4.17
C TYR A 42 -13.44 27.63 4.12
N GLU A 43 -13.23 28.91 4.41
CA GLU A 43 -11.89 29.48 4.62
C GLU A 43 -11.36 29.07 6.00
N ASP A 44 -10.30 28.26 6.02
CA ASP A 44 -9.53 27.93 7.24
C ASP A 44 -8.22 28.73 7.23
N GLN A 45 -8.11 29.68 8.17
CA GLN A 45 -6.92 30.48 8.41
C GLN A 45 -6.00 29.73 9.37
N SER A 46 -4.95 29.08 8.86
CA SER A 46 -3.86 28.56 9.70
C SER A 46 -2.62 29.44 9.58
N ASN A 47 -2.20 29.99 10.72
CA ASN A 47 -0.94 30.66 10.93
C ASN A 47 0.19 29.63 11.01
N ASP A 48 1.24 29.83 10.22
CA ASP A 48 2.47 29.05 10.27
C ASP A 48 3.27 29.35 11.56
N GLU A 49 3.39 28.35 12.44
CA GLU A 49 4.44 28.31 13.47
C GLU A 49 5.52 27.28 13.09
N PRO A 50 6.82 27.58 13.33
CA PRO A 50 7.90 26.67 12.98
C PRO A 50 7.98 25.48 13.94
N ALA A 51 7.90 24.28 13.39
CA ALA A 51 7.99 23.03 14.13
C ALA A 51 9.41 22.80 14.70
N VAL A 52 9.51 22.76 16.03
CA VAL A 52 10.69 22.30 16.77
C VAL A 52 10.83 20.79 16.59
N ILE A 53 11.90 20.36 15.90
CA ILE A 53 12.25 18.95 15.70
C ILE A 53 12.75 18.40 17.04
N ASN A 54 11.85 17.75 17.78
CA ASN A 54 12.19 17.04 18.99
C ASN A 54 12.69 15.63 18.62
N ASP A 55 13.93 15.33 19.01
CA ASP A 55 14.63 14.06 18.80
C ASP A 55 13.95 12.95 19.64
N ARG A 56 12.83 12.42 19.13
CA ARG A 56 12.11 11.33 19.78
C ARG A 56 12.88 10.05 19.58
N GLN A 57 13.55 9.60 20.64
CA GLN A 57 14.03 8.22 20.78
C GLN A 57 12.89 7.27 20.42
N PHE A 58 13.06 6.53 19.33
CA PHE A 58 12.17 5.44 18.96
C PHE A 58 12.28 4.36 20.04
N THR A 59 11.34 4.37 20.99
CA THR A 59 11.08 3.22 21.84
C THR A 59 10.82 2.02 20.93
N THR A 60 11.70 1.04 20.99
CA THR A 60 11.55 -0.28 20.39
C THR A 60 10.26 -0.88 20.92
N MET A 61 9.19 -0.81 20.12
CA MET A 61 7.93 -1.43 20.49
C MET A 61 8.17 -2.95 20.59
N SER A 62 7.79 -3.51 21.74
CA SER A 62 7.69 -4.95 21.95
C SER A 62 7.04 -5.57 20.73
N THR A 63 7.65 -6.61 20.16
CA THR A 63 7.18 -7.33 18.96
C THR A 63 5.71 -7.67 19.11
N THR A 64 4.84 -6.81 18.59
CA THR A 64 3.42 -7.05 18.54
C THR A 64 3.24 -8.26 17.64
N ALA A 65 2.54 -9.28 18.15
CA ALA A 65 2.25 -10.48 17.38
C ALA A 65 1.66 -10.05 16.03
N PHE A 66 2.20 -10.60 14.94
CA PHE A 66 1.66 -10.37 13.61
C PHE A 66 0.19 -10.72 13.61
N ILE A 67 -0.64 -9.89 12.97
CA ILE A 67 -2.08 -10.09 12.98
C ILE A 67 -2.35 -11.38 12.20
N ASP A 68 -2.70 -12.44 12.93
CA ASP A 68 -3.16 -13.67 12.31
C ASP A 68 -4.55 -13.43 11.73
N HIS A 69 -4.59 -13.27 10.41
CA HIS A 69 -5.84 -13.08 9.68
C HIS A 69 -6.72 -14.35 9.59
N THR A 70 -6.27 -15.49 10.15
CA THR A 70 -7.01 -16.76 10.12
C THR A 70 -7.82 -17.03 11.40
N GLU A 71 -7.39 -16.51 12.54
CA GLU A 71 -8.00 -16.77 13.86
C GLU A 71 -9.09 -15.76 14.26
N LEU A 72 -9.27 -14.71 13.46
CA LEU A 72 -9.89 -13.45 13.90
C LEU A 72 -11.44 -13.43 13.97
N PHE A 73 -12.10 -14.58 13.88
CA PHE A 73 -13.57 -14.65 13.90
C PHE A 73 -14.17 -14.84 15.31
N GLU A 74 -13.36 -15.13 16.32
CA GLU A 74 -13.81 -15.28 17.70
C GLU A 74 -13.50 -14.01 18.52
N ILE A 75 -14.39 -13.01 18.48
CA ILE A 75 -14.26 -11.81 19.32
C ILE A 75 -15.42 -11.76 20.32
N GLU A 76 -15.05 -11.67 21.60
CA GLU A 76 -15.98 -11.52 22.73
C GLU A 76 -16.85 -10.26 22.58
N SER A 77 -18.16 -10.43 22.78
CA SER A 77 -19.19 -9.41 22.50
C SER A 77 -19.18 -8.18 23.44
N ALA A 78 -18.18 -8.03 24.31
CA ALA A 78 -18.14 -7.03 25.40
C ALA A 78 -16.94 -6.07 25.34
N SER A 79 -16.41 -5.76 24.15
CA SER A 79 -15.26 -4.86 24.04
C SER A 79 -15.61 -3.41 24.41
N ARG A 80 -14.74 -2.79 25.23
CA ARG A 80 -14.81 -1.38 25.63
C ARG A 80 -14.47 -0.41 24.49
N VAL A 81 -13.97 -0.92 23.36
CA VAL A 81 -13.52 -0.13 22.20
C VAL A 81 -14.18 -0.61 20.89
N PRO A 82 -15.52 -0.48 20.77
CA PRO A 82 -16.28 -1.10 19.67
C PRO A 82 -15.86 -0.62 18.28
N LEU A 83 -15.45 0.64 18.12
CA LEU A 83 -14.94 1.16 16.84
C LEU A 83 -13.62 0.50 16.46
N LEU A 84 -12.68 0.36 17.40
CA LEU A 84 -11.39 -0.26 17.11
C LEU A 84 -11.55 -1.74 16.73
N GLU A 85 -12.44 -2.47 17.43
CA GLU A 85 -12.75 -3.85 17.07
C GLU A 85 -13.38 -3.97 15.68
N ARG A 86 -14.27 -3.04 15.32
CA ARG A 86 -14.83 -2.99 13.96
C ARG A 86 -13.77 -2.73 12.91
N ILE A 87 -12.86 -1.76 13.14
CA ILE A 87 -11.75 -1.48 12.23
C ILE A 87 -10.85 -2.71 12.12
N ARG A 88 -10.51 -3.37 13.23
CA ARG A 88 -9.69 -4.58 13.26
C ARG A 88 -10.34 -5.72 12.46
N ARG A 89 -11.64 -5.95 12.66
CA ARG A 89 -12.41 -6.96 11.93
C ARG A 89 -12.50 -6.64 10.44
N GLY A 90 -12.85 -5.39 10.11
CA GLY A 90 -12.89 -4.91 8.73
C GLY A 90 -11.54 -5.07 8.04
N TYR A 91 -10.45 -4.72 8.72
CA TYR A 91 -9.10 -4.83 8.20
C TYR A 91 -8.69 -6.29 7.97
N SER A 92 -9.10 -7.19 8.87
CA SER A 92 -8.83 -8.63 8.73
C SER A 92 -9.57 -9.21 7.52
N MET A 93 -10.84 -8.83 7.33
CA MET A 93 -11.61 -9.19 6.15
C MET A 93 -10.99 -8.62 4.88
N PHE A 94 -10.59 -7.34 4.89
CA PHE A 94 -9.88 -6.68 3.80
C PHE A 94 -8.62 -7.43 3.38
N CYS A 95 -7.78 -7.80 4.34
CA CYS A 95 -6.58 -8.61 4.10
C CYS A 95 -6.91 -9.99 3.52
N LEU A 96 -7.94 -10.66 4.05
CA LEU A 96 -8.36 -11.98 3.57
C LEU A 96 -8.89 -11.93 2.14
N MET A 97 -9.77 -10.96 1.83
CA MET A 97 -10.32 -10.76 0.49
C MET A 97 -9.22 -10.51 -0.53
N ARG A 98 -8.23 -9.68 -0.18
CA ARG A 98 -7.05 -9.46 -1.02
C ARG A 98 -6.21 -10.70 -1.18
N LYS A 99 -5.91 -11.43 -0.10
CA LYS A 99 -5.17 -12.70 -0.15
C LYS A 99 -5.82 -13.65 -1.14
N LEU A 100 -7.11 -13.90 -0.99
CA LEU A 100 -7.86 -14.84 -1.84
C LEU A 100 -7.97 -14.35 -3.27
N GLY A 101 -8.38 -13.09 -3.47
CA GLY A 101 -8.55 -12.48 -4.78
C GLY A 101 -7.25 -12.47 -5.58
N GLU A 102 -6.15 -12.00 -5.00
CA GLU A 102 -4.87 -11.96 -5.69
C GLU A 102 -4.29 -13.37 -5.95
N THR A 103 -4.39 -14.29 -4.99
CA THR A 103 -3.93 -15.68 -5.18
C THR A 103 -4.71 -16.39 -6.29
N SER A 104 -6.03 -16.18 -6.36
CA SER A 104 -6.87 -16.80 -7.41
C SER A 104 -6.55 -16.33 -8.82
N MET A 105 -5.85 -15.20 -8.96
CA MET A 105 -5.42 -14.64 -10.24
C MET A 105 -3.99 -15.06 -10.62
N GLN A 106 -3.30 -15.82 -9.77
CA GLN A 106 -1.98 -16.39 -10.08
C GLN A 106 -2.10 -17.59 -11.01
N SER A 107 -1.04 -17.86 -11.80
CA SER A 107 -0.99 -19.04 -12.66
C SER A 107 -0.98 -20.32 -11.83
N MET A 108 -1.65 -21.37 -12.32
CA MET A 108 -1.61 -22.70 -11.71
C MET A 108 -0.21 -23.31 -11.71
N SER A 109 0.68 -22.91 -12.62
CA SER A 109 2.09 -23.34 -12.62
C SER A 109 2.82 -22.91 -11.34
N PHE A 110 2.53 -21.70 -10.85
CA PHE A 110 3.08 -21.20 -9.60
C PHE A 110 2.60 -22.02 -8.39
N CYS A 111 1.33 -22.39 -8.39
CA CYS A 111 0.70 -23.22 -7.37
C CYS A 111 1.36 -24.61 -7.25
N THR A 112 1.81 -25.19 -8.36
CA THR A 112 2.46 -26.51 -8.36
C THR A 112 3.90 -26.47 -7.84
N GLU A 113 4.65 -25.42 -8.12
CA GLU A 113 6.06 -25.29 -7.72
C GLU A 113 6.21 -24.89 -6.25
N ALA A 114 5.32 -24.04 -5.77
CA ALA A 114 5.52 -23.35 -4.51
C ALA A 114 5.07 -24.16 -3.27
N GLY A 115 4.65 -25.42 -3.46
CA GLY A 115 4.27 -26.37 -2.42
C GLY A 115 3.29 -25.80 -1.39
N PHE A 116 1.98 -25.97 -1.60
CA PHE A 116 0.95 -25.44 -0.70
C PHE A 116 1.11 -25.88 0.76
N LYS A 117 1.84 -25.09 1.54
CA LYS A 117 1.74 -25.10 3.00
C LYS A 117 0.81 -23.97 3.38
N ARG A 118 -0.23 -24.28 4.14
CA ARG A 118 -1.25 -23.31 4.62
C ARG A 118 -0.61 -22.07 5.28
N ASP A 119 0.59 -22.27 5.82
CA ASP A 119 1.30 -21.31 6.67
C ASP A 119 2.40 -20.54 5.89
N GLN A 120 2.69 -20.92 4.64
CA GLN A 120 3.68 -20.24 3.80
C GLN A 120 2.97 -19.50 2.68
N VAL A 121 2.89 -18.17 2.81
CA VAL A 121 2.44 -17.33 1.70
C VAL A 121 3.61 -17.18 0.74
N ASN A 122 3.43 -17.67 -0.48
CA ASN A 122 4.42 -17.49 -1.53
C ASN A 122 4.26 -16.10 -2.15
N PHE A 123 5.30 -15.29 -2.01
CA PHE A 123 5.36 -13.95 -2.59
C PHE A 123 6.00 -14.01 -3.97
N ILE A 124 5.38 -13.34 -4.94
CA ILE A 124 5.95 -13.22 -6.29
C ILE A 124 6.49 -11.80 -6.52
N PRO A 125 7.51 -11.64 -7.37
CA PRO A 125 7.90 -10.32 -7.83
C PRO A 125 6.69 -9.59 -8.45
N ALA A 126 6.54 -8.31 -8.11
CA ALA A 126 5.60 -7.45 -8.80
C ALA A 126 6.00 -7.35 -10.28
N THR A 127 5.01 -7.35 -11.16
CA THR A 127 5.13 -6.93 -12.56
C THR A 127 4.07 -5.87 -12.82
N TRP A 128 4.21 -5.08 -13.89
CA TRP A 128 3.18 -4.13 -14.26
C TRP A 128 1.83 -4.82 -14.50
N SER A 129 1.84 -5.95 -15.22
CA SER A 129 0.64 -6.70 -15.59
C SER A 129 -0.08 -7.29 -14.38
N ASN A 130 0.64 -7.82 -13.39
CA ASN A 130 0.02 -8.34 -12.17
C ASN A 130 -0.43 -7.20 -11.24
N SER A 131 0.30 -6.08 -11.20
CA SER A 131 -0.05 -4.95 -10.34
C SER A 131 -1.37 -4.28 -10.74
N ILE A 132 -1.64 -4.13 -12.04
CA ILE A 132 -2.94 -3.61 -12.52
C ILE A 132 -4.08 -4.54 -12.11
N LYS A 133 -3.90 -5.85 -12.28
CA LYS A 133 -4.90 -6.87 -11.91
C LYS A 133 -5.22 -6.82 -10.42
N TYR A 134 -4.17 -6.78 -9.58
CA TYR A 134 -4.30 -6.76 -8.13
C TYR A 134 -4.81 -5.42 -7.59
N CYS A 135 -4.53 -4.29 -8.25
CA CYS A 135 -5.10 -3.00 -7.93
C CYS A 135 -6.64 -3.03 -7.97
N ARG A 136 -7.24 -3.76 -8.93
CA ARG A 136 -8.70 -3.92 -8.96
C ARG A 136 -9.22 -4.64 -7.72
N VAL A 137 -8.59 -5.78 -7.35
CA VAL A 137 -8.96 -6.52 -6.12
C VAL A 137 -8.82 -5.64 -4.89
N TYR A 138 -7.75 -4.84 -4.83
CA TYR A 138 -7.51 -3.90 -3.75
C TYR A 138 -8.62 -2.86 -3.62
N VAL A 139 -9.01 -2.22 -4.72
CA VAL A 139 -10.06 -1.18 -4.74
C VAL A 139 -11.41 -1.75 -4.30
N GLU A 140 -11.80 -2.91 -4.84
CA GLU A 140 -13.06 -3.57 -4.45
C GLU A 140 -13.06 -3.91 -2.96
N ALA A 141 -11.96 -4.51 -2.46
CA ALA A 141 -11.82 -4.81 -1.05
C ALA A 141 -11.87 -3.53 -0.18
N LEU A 142 -11.37 -2.39 -0.66
CA LEU A 142 -11.43 -1.11 0.05
C LEU A 142 -12.86 -0.57 0.11
N PHE A 143 -13.65 -0.75 -0.95
CA PHE A 143 -15.07 -0.40 -1.00
C PHE A 143 -15.90 -1.22 -0.02
N ASP A 144 -15.53 -2.47 0.25
CA ASP A 144 -16.18 -3.32 1.26
C ASP A 144 -15.67 -3.06 2.68
N PHE A 145 -14.37 -2.76 2.82
CA PHE A 145 -13.74 -2.41 4.09
C PHE A 145 -14.36 -1.17 4.71
N ALA A 146 -14.42 -0.07 3.97
CA ALA A 146 -14.83 1.23 4.49
C ALA A 146 -16.22 1.21 5.17
N PRO A 147 -17.32 0.69 4.55
CA PRO A 147 -18.62 0.60 5.21
C PRO A 147 -18.68 -0.46 6.31
N SER A 148 -17.77 -1.44 6.36
CA SER A 148 -17.69 -2.38 7.48
C SER A 148 -17.07 -1.74 8.73
N ALA A 149 -16.07 -0.88 8.53
CA ALA A 149 -15.31 -0.23 9.59
C ALA A 149 -15.98 1.08 10.07
N PHE A 150 -16.57 1.87 9.16
CA PHE A 150 -17.07 3.22 9.42
C PHE A 150 -18.54 3.36 8.99
N ASP A 151 -19.46 3.61 9.93
CA ASP A 151 -20.89 3.72 9.60
C ASP A 151 -21.19 4.94 8.73
N ASP A 152 -20.53 6.07 9.00
CA ASP A 152 -20.72 7.32 8.25
C ASP A 152 -20.30 7.16 6.78
N TYR A 153 -19.40 6.23 6.47
CA TYR A 153 -19.05 5.93 5.09
C TYR A 153 -20.25 5.39 4.30
N ARG A 154 -21.21 4.71 4.96
CA ARG A 154 -22.40 4.17 4.28
C ARG A 154 -23.31 5.26 3.75
N THR A 155 -23.40 6.39 4.47
CA THR A 155 -24.29 7.51 4.14
C THR A 155 -23.76 8.37 3.00
N LEU A 156 -22.45 8.30 2.71
CA LEU A 156 -21.84 8.99 1.58
C LEU A 156 -22.45 8.58 0.23
N SER A 157 -22.55 9.54 -0.67
CA SER A 157 -22.91 9.33 -2.08
C SER A 157 -21.85 8.47 -2.80
N CYS A 158 -22.21 7.95 -3.97
CA CYS A 158 -21.28 7.18 -4.81
C CYS A 158 -20.06 8.03 -5.25
N VAL A 159 -20.26 9.34 -5.45
CA VAL A 159 -19.18 10.26 -5.85
C VAL A 159 -18.21 10.48 -4.69
N GLU A 160 -18.71 10.77 -3.48
CA GLU A 160 -17.88 10.95 -2.29
C GLU A 160 -17.09 9.69 -1.94
N LYS A 161 -17.72 8.51 -2.03
CA LYS A 161 -17.06 7.21 -1.82
C LYS A 161 -15.87 7.02 -2.78
N LYS A 162 -16.03 7.40 -4.05
CA LYS A 162 -14.94 7.34 -5.05
C LYS A 162 -13.81 8.30 -4.71
N ILE A 163 -14.12 9.53 -4.31
CA ILE A 163 -13.12 10.54 -3.90
C ILE A 163 -12.34 10.03 -2.68
N PHE A 164 -13.04 9.53 -1.67
CA PHE A 164 -12.43 8.98 -0.45
C PHE A 164 -11.51 7.80 -0.77
N THR A 165 -11.97 6.87 -1.60
CA THR A 165 -11.18 5.70 -2.04
C THR A 165 -9.93 6.15 -2.77
N LYS A 166 -10.04 7.09 -3.73
CA LYS A 166 -8.91 7.63 -4.49
C LYS A 166 -7.87 8.27 -3.58
N ASN A 167 -8.31 9.11 -2.63
CA ASN A 167 -7.42 9.83 -1.72
C ASN A 167 -6.78 8.91 -0.68
N SER A 168 -7.48 7.86 -0.26
CA SER A 168 -7.00 6.90 0.75
C SER A 168 -6.16 5.77 0.16
N TYR A 169 -6.24 5.52 -1.15
CA TYR A 169 -5.62 4.37 -1.82
C TYR A 169 -4.13 4.24 -1.48
N ALA A 170 -3.36 5.30 -1.72
CA ALA A 170 -1.91 5.30 -1.50
C ALA A 170 -1.54 5.23 -0.02
N LEU A 171 -2.32 5.86 0.86
CA LEU A 171 -2.07 5.87 2.30
C LEU A 171 -2.27 4.50 2.91
N VAL A 172 -3.42 3.86 2.65
CA VAL A 172 -3.70 2.50 3.11
C VAL A 172 -2.72 1.52 2.47
N GLY A 173 -2.37 1.72 1.20
CA GLY A 173 -1.38 0.89 0.50
C GLY A 173 -0.01 0.97 1.17
N GLY A 174 0.46 2.18 1.47
CA GLY A 174 1.73 2.43 2.14
C GLY A 174 1.79 1.84 3.55
N VAL A 175 0.75 2.06 4.38
CA VAL A 175 0.69 1.52 5.74
C VAL A 175 0.68 -0.01 5.72
N THR A 176 -0.16 -0.62 4.87
CA THR A 176 -0.24 -2.09 4.77
C THR A 176 1.03 -2.70 4.20
N SER A 177 1.66 -2.03 3.24
CA SER A 177 2.95 -2.43 2.69
C SER A 177 4.03 -2.38 3.76
N ALA A 178 4.19 -1.26 4.46
CA ALA A 178 5.20 -1.08 5.49
C ALA A 178 5.05 -2.09 6.63
N TYR A 179 3.81 -2.29 7.11
CA TYR A 179 3.51 -3.27 8.15
C TYR A 179 3.98 -4.68 7.77
N ARG A 180 3.64 -5.13 6.56
CA ARG A 180 3.96 -6.48 6.09
C ARG A 180 5.42 -6.65 5.72
N SER A 181 6.03 -5.61 5.16
CA SER A 181 7.45 -5.60 4.80
C SER A 181 8.31 -5.68 6.05
N LEU A 182 7.98 -4.90 7.09
CA LEU A 182 8.66 -4.96 8.38
C LEU A 182 8.55 -6.35 9.02
N HIS A 183 7.42 -7.03 8.84
CA HIS A 183 7.20 -8.37 9.39
C HIS A 183 7.95 -9.47 8.62
N HIS A 184 7.82 -9.52 7.30
CA HIS A 184 8.38 -10.59 6.48
C HIS A 184 9.84 -10.34 6.06
N PHE A 185 10.25 -9.08 5.97
CA PHE A 185 11.53 -8.63 5.45
C PHE A 185 12.18 -7.54 6.34
N PRO A 186 12.37 -7.78 7.65
CA PRO A 186 12.80 -6.74 8.60
C PRO A 186 14.15 -6.09 8.28
N ASN A 187 14.99 -6.78 7.51
CA ASN A 187 16.36 -6.35 7.17
C ASN A 187 16.56 -6.12 5.66
N ASP A 188 15.48 -6.17 4.87
CA ASP A 188 15.53 -5.99 3.41
C ASP A 188 14.79 -4.69 3.03
N GLU A 189 15.07 -4.15 1.85
CA GLU A 189 14.31 -3.03 1.26
C GLU A 189 13.12 -3.51 0.42
N THR A 190 12.84 -4.80 0.48
CA THR A 190 11.68 -5.42 -0.15
C THR A 190 10.39 -4.87 0.43
N MET A 191 9.59 -4.26 -0.44
CA MET A 191 8.28 -3.72 -0.11
C MET A 191 7.16 -4.50 -0.77
N PHE A 192 6.00 -4.57 -0.13
CA PHE A 192 4.80 -5.13 -0.76
C PHE A 192 4.16 -4.11 -1.70
N ILE A 193 3.92 -4.49 -2.95
CA ILE A 193 3.10 -3.68 -3.87
C ILE A 193 1.62 -4.09 -3.71
N ASN A 194 1.37 -5.39 -3.59
CA ASN A 194 0.03 -5.93 -3.31
C ASN A 194 0.08 -6.95 -2.16
N TYR A 195 -0.99 -7.70 -1.94
CA TYR A 195 -1.02 -8.70 -0.88
C TYR A 195 -0.04 -9.85 -1.16
N THR A 196 0.08 -10.28 -2.41
CA THR A 196 0.92 -11.42 -2.77
C THR A 196 2.18 -11.03 -3.56
N THR A 197 2.38 -9.73 -3.83
CA THR A 197 3.52 -9.26 -4.63
C THR A 197 4.46 -8.34 -3.90
N THR A 198 5.75 -8.52 -4.17
CA THR A 198 6.85 -7.77 -3.58
C THR A 198 7.69 -7.09 -4.64
N LEU A 199 8.26 -5.94 -4.31
CA LEU A 199 9.23 -5.23 -5.13
C LEU A 199 10.48 -4.98 -4.28
N ASN A 200 11.64 -5.38 -4.78
CA ASN A 200 12.92 -5.00 -4.19
C ASN A 200 13.42 -3.71 -4.86
N TYR A 201 14.06 -2.82 -4.09
CA TYR A 201 14.53 -1.52 -4.57
C TYR A 201 15.66 -1.64 -5.63
N GLU A 202 16.51 -2.67 -5.51
CA GLU A 202 17.66 -2.87 -6.41
C GLU A 202 17.25 -3.08 -7.89
N PRO A 203 16.19 -3.84 -8.22
CA PRO A 203 15.64 -3.94 -9.58
C PRO A 203 14.53 -2.92 -9.94
N ALA A 204 14.16 -1.97 -9.07
CA ALA A 204 13.02 -1.08 -9.34
C ALA A 204 13.19 -0.21 -10.61
N ALA A 205 14.43 0.11 -11.00
CA ALA A 205 14.72 0.77 -12.29
C ALA A 205 14.32 -0.11 -13.49
N SER A 206 14.69 -1.39 -13.46
CA SER A 206 14.34 -2.36 -14.51
C SER A 206 12.85 -2.70 -14.56
N PHE A 207 12.12 -2.55 -13.44
CA PHE A 207 10.68 -2.77 -13.37
C PHE A 207 9.90 -1.84 -14.31
N PHE A 208 10.34 -0.59 -14.46
CA PHE A 208 9.69 0.39 -15.34
C PHE A 208 10.26 0.37 -16.77
N ASP A 209 11.47 -0.14 -16.99
CA ASP A 209 12.07 -0.22 -18.33
C ASP A 209 11.37 -1.25 -19.24
N LEU A 210 10.77 -2.30 -18.66
CA LEU A 210 10.06 -3.35 -19.41
C LEU A 210 8.77 -2.87 -20.11
N SER A 211 8.28 -1.65 -19.84
CA SER A 211 7.10 -1.10 -20.50
C SER A 211 7.38 -0.40 -21.83
N SER A 212 8.65 -0.29 -22.23
CA SER A 212 9.05 0.50 -23.42
C SER A 212 9.30 -0.34 -24.69
N SER A 213 9.37 -1.66 -24.57
CA SER A 213 9.55 -2.56 -25.72
C SER A 213 8.41 -3.58 -25.79
N ASP A 214 7.51 -3.43 -26.77
CA ASP A 214 6.44 -4.37 -27.10
C ASP A 214 6.94 -5.83 -27.27
N SER A 215 8.24 -6.04 -27.48
CA SER A 215 8.87 -7.36 -27.61
C SER A 215 8.83 -8.21 -26.34
N ASN A 216 8.81 -7.61 -25.14
CA ASN A 216 8.92 -8.36 -23.89
C ASN A 216 7.57 -8.86 -23.36
N MET A 217 6.47 -8.37 -23.92
CA MET A 217 5.13 -8.84 -23.58
C MET A 217 4.91 -10.28 -24.06
N GLU A 218 5.45 -10.65 -25.24
CA GLU A 218 5.32 -12.02 -25.74
C GLU A 218 6.17 -13.04 -24.97
N GLU A 219 7.35 -12.66 -24.48
CA GLU A 219 8.24 -13.55 -23.74
C GLU A 219 7.74 -13.80 -22.30
N ALA A 220 7.15 -12.79 -21.67
CA ALA A 220 6.47 -12.91 -20.38
C ALA A 220 5.14 -13.68 -20.45
N ILE A 221 4.53 -13.83 -21.63
CA ILE A 221 3.36 -14.69 -21.86
C ILE A 221 3.77 -16.16 -22.07
N ARG A 222 5.02 -16.42 -22.48
CA ARG A 222 5.56 -17.77 -22.76
C ARG A 222 6.26 -18.42 -21.57
N SER A 223 6.45 -17.71 -20.45
CA SER A 223 7.04 -18.20 -19.19
C SER A 223 5.98 -18.39 -18.12
#